data_AF-A0A3R6YVH9-F1
#
_entry.id   AF-A0A3R6YVH9-F1
#
_cell.length_a   1.000
_cell.length_b   1.000
_cell.length_c   1.000
_cell.angle_alpha   90.00
_cell.angle_beta   90.00
_cell.angle_gamma   90.00
#
_symmetry.space_group_name_H-M   'P 1'
#
loop_
_entity.id
_entity.type
_entity.pdbx_description
1 polymer ?
#
loop_
_entity_poly.entity_id
_entity_poly.type
_entity_poly.pdbx_seq_one_letter_code
_entity_poly.pdbx_strand_id
1 'polypeptide(L)'
;MDLLSPRAAVAKHYAGLASTTDIYLAYPRRLVLTELKHAVENLRTMTTQDAMWIGTQYCWVDLTQRFEVAHTQNRQDRCENLHKANGAVYMETVLRNIARSDLRGYYGQSDGIFGAKYMLTTAEWISDDMYFMDRISAAMNGILTVRRGSVMYGLDTKLWCTLQVDLADTMPHIRAAEFALPLHLSNEY
;
A
#
# COMPACT_ATOMS: atom_id res chain seq x y z
N MET A 1 33.24 -4.05 4.28
CA MET A 1 32.86 -5.47 4.46
C MET A 1 33.44 -6.22 3.27
N ASP A 2 34.41 -7.09 3.49
CA ASP A 2 35.03 -7.89 2.43
C ASP A 2 34.25 -9.21 2.27
N LEU A 3 33.51 -9.31 1.17
CA LEU A 3 32.66 -10.47 0.86
C LEU A 3 33.48 -11.72 0.50
N LEU A 4 34.78 -11.59 0.25
CA LEU A 4 35.68 -12.69 -0.08
C LEU A 4 36.50 -13.17 1.14
N SER A 5 36.29 -12.55 2.30
CA SER A 5 36.94 -12.99 3.54
C SER A 5 36.50 -14.41 3.91
N PRO A 6 37.39 -15.28 4.40
CA PRO A 6 37.04 -16.60 4.95
C PRO A 6 36.04 -16.55 6.11
N ARG A 7 35.82 -15.37 6.70
CA ARG A 7 34.79 -15.13 7.72
C ARG A 7 33.43 -14.72 7.16
N ALA A 8 33.40 -14.27 5.90
CA ALA A 8 32.20 -13.82 5.20
C ALA A 8 31.70 -14.83 4.16
N ALA A 9 32.56 -15.78 3.75
CA ALA A 9 32.25 -16.80 2.76
C ALA A 9 32.62 -18.20 3.26
N VAL A 10 31.68 -19.15 3.11
CA VAL A 10 31.95 -20.58 3.27
C VAL A 10 32.40 -21.12 1.91
N ALA A 11 33.67 -21.53 1.81
CA ALA A 11 34.21 -22.10 0.57
C ALA A 11 33.63 -23.50 0.31
N LYS A 12 32.92 -23.67 -0.81
CA LYS A 12 32.55 -25.01 -1.31
C LYS A 12 33.73 -25.63 -2.06
N HIS A 13 34.07 -26.87 -1.72
CA HIS A 13 34.96 -27.69 -2.53
C HIS A 13 34.16 -28.55 -3.51
N TYR A 14 34.27 -28.27 -4.81
CA TYR A 14 33.61 -29.02 -5.89
C TYR A 14 34.18 -30.44 -6.13
N ALA A 15 35.17 -30.86 -5.34
CA ALA A 15 35.78 -32.18 -5.41
C ALA A 15 35.11 -33.22 -4.49
N GLY A 16 34.13 -32.82 -3.66
CA GLY A 16 33.39 -33.73 -2.78
C GLY A 16 32.17 -34.36 -3.46
N LEU A 17 31.83 -35.59 -3.07
CA LEU A 17 30.65 -36.33 -3.56
C LEU A 17 29.30 -35.67 -3.22
N ALA A 18 29.28 -34.73 -2.26
CA ALA A 18 28.10 -33.97 -1.87
C ALA A 18 28.23 -32.52 -2.32
N SER A 19 27.42 -32.12 -3.31
CA SER A 19 27.34 -30.75 -3.82
C SER A 19 26.44 -29.84 -2.98
N THR A 20 26.00 -30.28 -1.80
CA THR A 20 25.10 -29.55 -0.91
C THR A 20 25.87 -28.75 0.14
N THR A 21 25.32 -27.61 0.58
CA THR A 21 25.81 -26.84 1.73
C THR A 21 24.68 -26.77 2.74
N ASP A 22 25.00 -27.00 4.01
CA ASP A 22 24.05 -26.82 5.11
C ASP A 22 23.70 -25.34 5.24
N ILE A 23 22.50 -24.99 4.82
CA ILE A 23 21.92 -23.67 5.08
C ILE A 23 21.28 -23.77 6.46
N TYR A 24 21.79 -23.02 7.44
CA TYR A 24 21.05 -22.80 8.68
C TYR A 24 19.70 -22.18 8.29
N LEU A 25 18.60 -22.84 8.67
CA LEU A 25 17.28 -22.20 8.66
C LEU A 25 17.45 -20.83 9.30
N ALA A 26 17.18 -19.76 8.53
CA ALA A 26 17.33 -18.40 9.02
C ALA A 26 16.72 -18.33 10.44
N TYR A 27 17.49 -17.80 11.40
CA TYR A 27 17.13 -17.81 12.83
C TYR A 27 15.64 -17.55 13.13
N PRO A 28 14.93 -16.65 12.41
CA PRO A 28 13.49 -16.48 12.57
C PRO A 28 12.64 -17.72 12.27
N ARG A 29 12.94 -18.47 11.19
CA ARG A 29 12.22 -19.72 10.88
C ARG A 29 12.44 -20.79 11.95
N ARG A 30 13.66 -20.91 12.47
CA ARG A 30 13.95 -21.84 13.56
C ARG A 30 13.15 -21.46 14.81
N LEU A 31 13.19 -20.20 15.22
CA LEU A 31 12.48 -19.71 16.40
C LEU A 31 10.96 -19.88 16.29
N VAL A 32 10.36 -19.57 15.14
CA VAL A 32 8.92 -19.75 14.91
C VAL A 32 8.51 -21.23 14.93
N LEU A 33 9.36 -22.13 14.43
CA LEU A 33 9.06 -23.56 14.40
C LEU A 33 9.31 -24.26 15.74
N THR A 34 10.19 -23.73 16.59
CA THR A 34 10.51 -24.35 17.89
C THR A 34 9.79 -23.72 19.07
N GLU A 35 9.39 -22.43 18.99
CA GLU A 35 8.85 -21.67 20.12
C GLU A 35 7.52 -20.98 19.77
N LEU A 36 6.46 -21.78 19.55
CA LEU A 36 5.13 -21.28 19.18
C LEU A 36 4.61 -20.21 20.16
N LYS A 37 4.88 -20.37 21.46
CA LYS A 37 4.49 -19.40 22.49
C LYS A 37 5.09 -18.02 22.22
N HIS A 38 6.39 -17.99 21.89
CA HIS A 38 7.11 -16.75 21.61
C HIS A 38 6.63 -16.09 20.31
N ALA A 39 6.28 -16.89 19.30
CA ALA A 39 5.67 -16.38 18.07
C ALA A 39 4.31 -15.71 18.33
N VAL A 40 3.45 -16.34 19.15
CA VAL A 40 2.14 -15.79 19.51
C VAL A 40 2.27 -14.52 20.34
N GLU A 41 3.18 -14.49 21.31
CA GLU A 41 3.44 -13.29 22.11
C GLU A 41 3.90 -12.12 21.23
N ASN A 42 4.90 -12.35 20.37
CA ASN A 42 5.41 -11.31 19.46
C ASN A 42 4.35 -10.81 18.48
N LEU A 43 3.50 -11.69 17.93
CA LEU A 43 2.40 -11.28 17.07
C LEU A 43 1.41 -10.40 17.84
N ARG A 44 1.08 -10.72 19.09
CA ARG A 44 0.13 -9.94 19.90
C ARG A 44 0.66 -8.60 20.38
N THR A 45 1.98 -8.47 20.53
CA THR A 45 2.65 -7.22 20.93
C THR A 45 3.20 -6.44 19.74
N MET A 46 2.90 -6.86 18.52
CA MET A 46 3.38 -6.24 17.30
C MET A 46 2.78 -4.84 17.13
N THR A 47 3.59 -3.89 16.67
CA THR A 47 3.10 -2.54 16.41
C THR A 47 2.19 -2.51 15.17
N THR A 48 1.30 -1.53 15.11
CA THR A 48 0.43 -1.29 13.95
C THR A 48 1.22 -1.14 12.64
N GLN A 49 2.40 -0.53 12.71
CA GLN A 49 3.29 -0.33 11.57
C GLN A 49 3.86 -1.67 11.05
N ASP A 50 4.40 -2.47 11.97
CA ASP A 50 5.03 -3.75 11.61
C ASP A 50 4.00 -4.76 11.10
N ALA A 51 2.78 -4.70 11.62
CA ALA A 51 1.71 -5.61 11.25
C ALA A 51 1.33 -5.50 9.76
N MET A 52 1.29 -4.28 9.22
CA MET A 52 1.03 -4.05 7.80
C MET A 52 2.25 -4.32 6.92
N TRP A 53 3.45 -4.41 7.51
CA TRP A 53 4.71 -4.73 6.83
C TRP A 53 5.06 -6.22 6.84
N ILE A 54 4.19 -7.09 7.38
CA ILE A 54 4.34 -8.53 7.23
C ILE A 54 4.35 -8.85 5.73
N GLY A 55 5.49 -9.36 5.25
CA GLY A 55 5.72 -9.73 3.84
C GLY A 55 4.94 -10.97 3.40
N THR A 56 3.72 -11.15 3.89
CA THR A 56 2.83 -12.23 3.47
C THR A 56 2.21 -11.88 2.14
N GLN A 57 2.34 -12.82 1.21
CA GLN A 57 1.60 -12.79 -0.03
C GLN A 57 0.13 -13.18 0.23
N TYR A 58 -0.71 -12.21 0.59
CA TYR A 58 -2.14 -12.41 0.87
C TYR A 58 -2.92 -12.95 -0.33
N CYS A 59 -3.81 -13.89 -0.07
CA CYS A 59 -4.72 -14.49 -1.04
C CYS A 59 -6.11 -13.83 -0.96
N TRP A 60 -6.60 -13.57 0.25
CA TRP A 60 -7.90 -12.94 0.50
C TRP A 60 -7.81 -11.83 1.54
N VAL A 61 -8.74 -10.88 1.47
CA VAL A 61 -8.92 -9.88 2.53
C VAL A 61 -9.59 -10.52 3.75
N ASP A 62 -10.65 -11.28 3.53
CA ASP A 62 -11.55 -11.80 4.55
C ASP A 62 -11.56 -13.33 4.64
N LEU A 63 -11.86 -13.87 5.81
CA LEU A 63 -11.97 -15.30 6.10
C LEU A 63 -13.10 -15.98 5.33
N THR A 64 -14.09 -15.22 4.85
CA THR A 64 -15.17 -15.73 3.99
C THR A 64 -14.80 -15.78 2.50
N GLN A 65 -13.54 -15.45 2.15
CA GLN A 65 -13.01 -15.53 0.78
C GLN A 65 -13.81 -14.68 -0.22
N ARG A 66 -14.45 -13.60 0.24
CA ARG A 66 -15.26 -12.72 -0.62
C ARG A 66 -14.39 -11.82 -1.50
N PHE A 67 -13.23 -11.40 -1.01
CA PHE A 67 -12.36 -10.45 -1.70
C PHE A 67 -10.99 -11.07 -1.95
N GLU A 68 -10.72 -11.42 -3.20
CA GLU A 68 -9.44 -11.97 -3.66
C GLU A 68 -8.43 -10.85 -3.94
N VAL A 69 -7.18 -11.05 -3.53
CA VAL A 69 -6.09 -10.05 -3.69
C VAL A 69 -4.82 -10.63 -4.33
N ALA A 70 -4.84 -11.89 -4.76
CA ALA A 70 -3.73 -12.46 -5.50
C ALA A 70 -3.54 -11.72 -6.84
N HIS A 71 -2.30 -11.30 -7.12
CA HIS A 71 -1.98 -10.48 -8.31
C HIS A 71 -2.18 -11.18 -9.67
N THR A 72 -2.35 -12.50 -9.70
CA THR A 72 -2.55 -13.28 -10.94
C THR A 72 -3.50 -14.45 -10.71
N GLN A 73 -4.21 -14.87 -11.76
CA GLN A 73 -5.10 -16.03 -11.70
C GLN A 73 -4.36 -17.29 -11.26
N ASN A 74 -3.19 -17.58 -11.85
CA ASN A 74 -2.37 -18.73 -11.44
C ASN A 74 -2.00 -18.72 -9.95
N ARG A 75 -1.87 -17.53 -9.34
CA ARG A 75 -1.62 -17.43 -7.89
C ARG A 75 -2.91 -17.64 -7.10
N GLN A 76 -4.03 -17.11 -7.57
CA GLN A 76 -5.34 -17.36 -6.95
C GLN A 76 -5.68 -18.84 -6.97
N ASP A 77 -5.46 -19.54 -8.09
CA ASP A 77 -5.66 -20.99 -8.19
C ASP A 77 -4.78 -21.75 -7.19
N ARG A 78 -3.53 -21.32 -6.98
CA ARG A 78 -2.68 -21.91 -5.92
C ARG A 78 -3.21 -21.61 -4.52
N CYS A 79 -3.70 -20.40 -4.27
CA CYS A 79 -4.32 -20.04 -3.00
C CYS A 79 -5.49 -20.99 -2.69
N GLU A 80 -6.39 -21.16 -3.66
CA GLU A 80 -7.56 -22.05 -3.58
C GLU A 80 -7.16 -23.51 -3.34
N ASN A 81 -6.15 -24.01 -4.05
CA ASN A 81 -5.77 -25.42 -3.98
C ASN A 81 -4.89 -25.77 -2.77
N LEU A 82 -4.06 -24.84 -2.27
CA LEU A 82 -2.99 -25.16 -1.32
C LEU A 82 -3.03 -24.36 0.00
N HIS A 83 -3.74 -23.24 0.05
CA HIS A 83 -3.58 -22.28 1.16
C HIS A 83 -4.87 -21.89 1.89
N LYS A 84 -6.01 -22.50 1.54
CA LYS A 84 -7.29 -22.26 2.24
C LYS A 84 -7.20 -22.44 3.76
N ALA A 85 -6.46 -23.45 4.23
CA ALA A 85 -6.29 -23.73 5.64
C ALA A 85 -5.22 -22.86 6.34
N ASN A 86 -4.46 -22.04 5.58
CA ASN A 86 -3.38 -21.23 6.13
C ASN A 86 -3.91 -19.84 6.54
N GLY A 87 -4.16 -19.63 7.83
CA GLY A 87 -4.65 -18.34 8.34
C GLY A 87 -3.77 -17.13 8.00
N ALA A 88 -2.47 -17.32 7.72
CA ALA A 88 -1.56 -16.21 7.40
C ALA A 88 -1.88 -15.55 6.06
N VAL A 89 -2.50 -16.26 5.10
CA VAL A 89 -2.79 -15.68 3.76
C VAL A 89 -4.05 -14.83 3.73
N TYR A 90 -4.72 -14.66 4.88
CA TYR A 90 -5.91 -13.83 5.04
C TYR A 90 -5.54 -12.54 5.75
N MET A 91 -5.73 -11.39 5.12
CA MET A 91 -5.38 -10.10 5.73
C MET A 91 -6.16 -9.82 7.02
N GLU A 92 -7.41 -10.28 7.09
CA GLU A 92 -8.27 -10.18 8.27
C GLU A 92 -7.63 -10.77 9.53
N THR A 93 -6.83 -11.84 9.44
CA THR A 93 -6.22 -12.46 10.62
C THR A 93 -5.19 -11.54 11.27
N VAL A 94 -4.45 -10.78 10.46
CA VAL A 94 -3.52 -9.75 10.92
C VAL A 94 -4.29 -8.57 11.49
N LEU A 95 -5.33 -8.09 10.79
CA LEU A 95 -6.12 -6.94 11.23
C LEU A 95 -6.89 -7.19 12.54
N ARG A 96 -7.35 -8.43 12.78
CA ARG A 96 -8.00 -8.83 14.04
C ARG A 96 -7.04 -8.88 15.22
N ASN A 97 -5.74 -8.93 14.96
CA ASN A 97 -4.70 -8.99 15.97
C ASN A 97 -4.19 -7.58 16.39
N ILE A 98 -4.73 -6.52 15.79
CA ILE A 98 -4.38 -5.12 16.09
C ILE A 98 -5.63 -4.40 16.62
N ALA A 99 -5.47 -3.51 17.61
CA ALA A 99 -6.58 -2.67 18.06
C ALA A 99 -7.05 -1.73 16.96
N ARG A 100 -8.37 -1.67 16.74
CA ARG A 100 -8.98 -0.83 15.70
C ARG A 100 -8.69 0.67 15.88
N SER A 101 -8.56 1.13 17.13
CA SER A 101 -8.15 2.49 17.48
C SER A 101 -6.77 2.82 16.94
N ASP A 102 -5.84 1.87 17.04
CA ASP A 102 -4.43 2.06 16.71
C ASP A 102 -4.25 2.02 15.20
N LEU A 103 -4.96 1.10 14.53
CA LEU A 103 -5.06 1.07 13.07
C LEU A 103 -5.61 2.39 12.54
N ARG A 104 -6.73 2.88 13.09
CA ARG A 104 -7.30 4.16 12.67
C ARG A 104 -6.38 5.33 13.00
N GLY A 105 -5.74 5.35 14.16
CA GLY A 105 -4.82 6.42 14.57
C GLY A 105 -3.60 6.52 13.67
N TYR A 106 -2.99 5.40 13.34
CA TYR A 106 -1.76 5.37 12.56
C TYR A 106 -2.01 5.53 11.05
N TYR A 107 -3.06 4.89 10.52
CA TYR A 107 -3.33 4.85 9.08
C TYR A 107 -4.49 5.73 8.60
N GLY A 108 -5.54 5.89 9.40
CA GLY A 108 -6.82 6.45 8.95
C GLY A 108 -7.16 7.86 9.45
N GLN A 109 -6.36 8.43 10.36
CA GLN A 109 -6.56 9.81 10.79
C GLN A 109 -5.98 10.79 9.76
N SER A 110 -6.45 12.03 9.83
CA SER A 110 -6.05 13.12 8.94
C SER A 110 -4.53 13.36 8.93
N ASP A 111 -3.86 13.09 10.04
CA ASP A 111 -2.42 13.15 10.31
C ASP A 111 -1.72 11.78 10.27
N GLY A 112 -2.46 10.70 10.01
CA GLY A 112 -1.90 9.37 9.85
C GLY A 112 -1.05 9.26 8.58
N ILE A 113 -0.39 8.10 8.38
CA ILE A 113 0.52 7.89 7.25
C ILE A 113 -0.16 7.95 5.86
N PHE A 114 -1.47 7.66 5.79
CA PHE A 114 -2.30 7.90 4.60
C PHE A 114 -3.19 9.15 4.73
N GLY A 115 -3.03 9.91 5.82
CA GLY A 115 -3.72 11.16 6.07
C GLY A 115 -3.17 12.28 5.19
N ALA A 116 -4.06 12.95 4.46
CA ALA A 116 -3.70 14.04 3.56
C ALA A 116 -3.47 15.40 4.26
N LYS A 117 -3.72 15.54 5.58
CA LYS A 117 -3.78 16.86 6.25
C LYS A 117 -2.47 17.64 6.25
N TYR A 118 -1.34 16.96 6.38
CA TYR A 118 -0.02 17.61 6.38
C TYR A 118 0.68 17.54 5.02
N MET A 119 0.19 16.73 4.09
CA MET A 119 0.71 16.67 2.72
C MET A 119 -0.05 17.57 1.75
N LEU A 120 -1.22 18.07 2.12
CA LEU A 120 -2.03 19.01 1.34
C LEU A 120 -2.60 20.09 2.25
N THR A 121 -1.88 21.19 2.47
CA THR A 121 -2.50 22.43 2.98
C THR A 121 -3.43 22.97 1.88
N THR A 122 -4.68 22.51 1.87
CA THR A 122 -5.66 22.85 0.80
C THR A 122 -6.27 24.24 0.95
N ALA A 123 -6.09 24.92 2.09
CA ALA A 123 -6.73 26.21 2.35
C ALA A 123 -6.37 27.28 1.31
N GLU A 124 -5.14 27.32 0.83
CA GLU A 124 -4.73 28.23 -0.26
C GLU A 124 -5.19 27.77 -1.64
N TRP A 125 -5.65 26.53 -1.79
CA TRP A 125 -6.07 25.93 -3.04
C TRP A 125 -7.60 25.84 -3.19
N ILE A 126 -8.36 26.40 -2.24
CA ILE A 126 -9.83 26.46 -2.30
C ILE A 126 -10.27 27.92 -2.45
N SER A 127 -11.17 28.19 -3.40
CA SER A 127 -11.84 29.48 -3.57
C SER A 127 -13.24 29.26 -4.12
N ASP A 128 -14.25 29.96 -3.59
CA ASP A 128 -15.66 29.89 -4.02
C ASP A 128 -16.16 28.45 -4.26
N ASP A 129 -16.02 27.58 -3.25
CA ASP A 129 -16.40 26.15 -3.27
C ASP A 129 -15.71 25.29 -4.35
N MET A 130 -14.67 25.83 -4.99
CA MET A 130 -13.84 25.15 -5.97
C MET A 130 -12.48 24.80 -5.36
N TYR A 131 -12.09 23.54 -5.43
CA TYR A 131 -10.76 23.07 -5.09
C TYR A 131 -9.89 22.99 -6.34
N PHE A 132 -8.77 23.70 -6.34
CA PHE A 132 -7.77 23.72 -7.40
C PHE A 132 -6.68 22.71 -7.07
N MET A 133 -6.78 21.49 -7.60
CA MET A 133 -5.79 20.44 -7.38
C MET A 133 -4.62 20.58 -8.38
N ASP A 134 -3.37 20.64 -7.91
CA ASP A 134 -2.24 20.64 -8.83
C ASP A 134 -2.18 19.34 -9.65
N ARG A 135 -1.61 19.40 -10.86
CA ARG A 135 -1.69 18.29 -11.82
C ARG A 135 -0.89 17.05 -11.42
N ILE A 136 0.16 17.20 -10.60
CA ILE A 136 0.93 16.06 -10.09
C ILE A 136 0.12 15.36 -9.01
N SER A 137 -0.48 16.11 -8.08
CA SER A 137 -1.45 15.57 -7.13
C SER A 137 -2.64 14.90 -7.82
N ALA A 138 -3.15 15.47 -8.91
CA ALA A 138 -4.21 14.83 -9.71
C ALA A 138 -3.76 13.47 -10.27
N ALA A 139 -2.56 13.41 -10.85
CA ALA A 139 -1.99 12.16 -11.37
C ALA A 139 -1.77 11.12 -10.27
N MET A 140 -1.25 11.53 -9.11
CA MET A 140 -1.10 10.65 -7.93
C MET A 140 -2.46 10.15 -7.40
N ASN A 141 -3.50 10.96 -7.54
CA ASN A 141 -4.88 10.58 -7.28
C ASN A 141 -5.55 9.85 -8.46
N GLY A 142 -4.81 9.43 -9.49
CA GLY A 142 -5.34 8.62 -10.59
C GLY A 142 -6.13 9.40 -11.65
N ILE A 143 -6.03 10.72 -11.68
CA ILE A 143 -6.64 11.59 -12.70
C ILE A 143 -5.55 12.12 -13.63
N LEU A 144 -5.53 11.62 -14.86
CA LEU A 144 -4.61 12.10 -15.89
C LEU A 144 -5.21 13.28 -16.64
N THR A 145 -4.61 14.46 -16.49
CA THR A 145 -5.15 15.70 -17.07
C THR A 145 -4.42 16.08 -18.37
N VAL A 146 -5.17 16.61 -19.35
CA VAL A 146 -4.66 17.24 -20.57
C VAL A 146 -5.45 18.53 -20.81
N ARG A 147 -4.75 19.65 -20.99
CA ARG A 147 -5.38 20.95 -21.32
C ARG A 147 -5.30 21.21 -22.82
N ARG A 148 -6.43 21.59 -23.42
CA ARG A 148 -6.52 22.04 -24.82
C ARG A 148 -7.35 23.32 -24.87
N GLY A 149 -6.68 24.47 -25.03
CA GLY A 149 -7.33 25.78 -25.01
C GLY A 149 -7.89 26.13 -23.63
N SER A 150 -9.18 26.51 -23.58
CA SER A 150 -9.92 26.79 -22.34
C SER A 150 -10.51 25.54 -21.68
N VAL A 151 -10.28 24.34 -22.22
CA VAL A 151 -10.85 23.10 -21.68
C VAL A 151 -9.75 22.21 -21.09
N MET A 152 -9.99 21.70 -19.88
CA MET A 152 -9.19 20.64 -19.28
C MET A 152 -9.96 19.33 -19.31
N TYR A 153 -9.34 18.30 -19.89
CA TYR A 153 -9.83 16.93 -19.87
C TYR A 153 -9.09 16.16 -18.78
N GLY A 154 -9.82 15.45 -17.92
CA GLY A 154 -9.27 14.50 -16.95
C GLY A 154 -9.74 13.09 -17.28
N LEU A 155 -8.84 12.12 -17.35
CA LEU A 155 -9.18 10.71 -17.36
C LEU A 155 -9.05 10.18 -15.93
N ASP A 156 -10.17 9.89 -15.28
CA ASP A 156 -10.18 9.19 -14.01
C ASP A 156 -9.98 7.69 -14.27
N THR A 157 -8.79 7.22 -13.93
CA THR A 157 -8.41 5.81 -14.14
C THR A 157 -9.12 4.85 -13.20
N LYS A 158 -9.64 5.33 -12.06
CA LYS A 158 -10.38 4.51 -11.10
C LYS A 158 -11.83 4.31 -11.55
N LEU A 159 -12.43 5.36 -12.11
CA LEU A 159 -13.82 5.36 -12.58
C LEU A 159 -13.96 5.06 -14.08
N TRP A 160 -12.84 4.97 -14.80
CA TRP A 160 -12.77 4.78 -16.25
C TRP A 160 -13.63 5.78 -17.03
N CYS A 161 -13.68 7.02 -16.55
CA CYS A 161 -14.48 8.09 -17.12
C CYS A 161 -13.62 9.32 -17.44
N THR A 162 -14.04 10.05 -18.48
CA THR A 162 -13.44 11.34 -18.82
C THR A 162 -14.30 12.47 -18.29
N LEU A 163 -13.71 13.30 -17.43
CA LEU A 163 -14.26 14.57 -17.01
C LEU A 163 -13.75 15.69 -17.92
N GLN A 164 -14.64 16.64 -18.21
CA GLN A 164 -14.32 17.83 -18.99
C GLN A 164 -14.67 19.06 -18.14
N VAL A 165 -13.69 19.94 -17.98
CA VAL A 165 -13.84 21.16 -17.18
C VAL A 165 -13.55 22.36 -18.07
N ASP A 166 -14.51 23.29 -18.15
CA ASP A 166 -14.28 24.58 -18.79
C ASP A 166 -13.56 25.51 -17.79
N LEU A 167 -12.41 26.00 -18.20
CA LEU A 167 -11.58 26.90 -17.39
C LEU A 167 -12.00 28.36 -17.56
N ALA A 168 -12.83 28.69 -18.56
CA ALA A 168 -13.29 30.06 -18.78
C ALA A 168 -14.14 30.60 -17.62
N ASP A 169 -14.86 29.71 -16.93
CA ASP A 169 -15.72 30.03 -15.79
C ASP A 169 -14.98 29.95 -14.44
N THR A 170 -13.68 29.66 -14.45
CA THR A 170 -12.88 29.53 -13.23
C THR A 170 -12.00 30.76 -13.01
N MET A 171 -12.08 31.34 -11.81
CA MET A 171 -11.23 32.45 -11.39
C MET A 171 -10.22 31.98 -10.34
N PRO A 172 -9.03 31.52 -10.73
CA PRO A 172 -7.99 31.15 -9.77
C PRO A 172 -7.53 32.40 -8.99
N HIS A 173 -7.63 32.35 -7.66
CA HIS A 173 -7.23 33.41 -6.74
C HIS A 173 -5.71 33.48 -6.50
N ILE A 174 -4.98 32.43 -6.89
CA ILE A 174 -3.51 32.37 -6.83
C ILE A 174 -2.91 31.95 -8.18
N ARG A 175 -1.72 32.47 -8.52
CA ARG A 175 -1.02 32.16 -9.78
C ARG A 175 -0.75 30.67 -9.97
N ALA A 176 -0.48 29.94 -8.88
CA ALA A 176 -0.23 28.51 -8.95
C ALA A 176 -1.47 27.69 -9.36
N ALA A 177 -2.68 28.22 -9.13
CA ALA A 177 -3.94 27.58 -9.48
C ALA A 177 -4.32 27.74 -10.97
N GLU A 178 -3.63 28.59 -11.74
CA GLU A 178 -3.87 28.80 -13.18
C GLU A 178 -3.72 27.52 -14.04
N PHE A 179 -2.94 26.57 -13.53
CA PHE A 179 -2.69 25.29 -14.19
C PHE A 179 -3.28 24.08 -13.45
N ALA A 180 -4.00 24.33 -12.37
CA ALA A 180 -4.61 23.29 -11.55
C ALA A 180 -5.89 22.74 -12.21
N LEU A 181 -6.28 21.55 -11.78
CA LEU A 181 -7.58 20.95 -12.08
C LEU A 181 -8.62 21.52 -11.11
N PRO A 182 -9.63 22.26 -11.58
CA PRO A 182 -10.74 22.72 -10.73
C PRO A 182 -11.69 21.56 -10.44
N LEU A 183 -12.02 21.35 -9.18
CA LEU A 183 -12.95 20.33 -8.70
C LEU A 183 -13.97 21.00 -7.78
N HIS A 184 -15.26 20.89 -8.13
CA HIS A 184 -16.31 21.41 -7.28
C HIS A 184 -16.40 20.57 -6.00
N LEU A 185 -16.36 21.21 -4.84
CA LEU A 185 -16.58 20.52 -3.58
C LEU A 185 -18.10 20.35 -3.39
N SER A 186 -18.59 19.12 -3.39
CA SER A 186 -19.98 18.82 -3.01
C SER A 186 -20.04 18.66 -1.49
N ASN A 187 -20.93 19.39 -0.82
CA ASN A 187 -21.21 19.27 0.62
C ASN A 187 -21.87 17.93 1.03
N GLU A 188 -21.91 16.94 0.14
CA GLU A 188 -22.46 15.61 0.43
C GLU A 188 -21.33 14.64 0.80
N TYR A 189 -20.87 14.69 2.05
CA TYR A 189 -20.33 13.56 2.81
C TYR A 189 -20.52 13.80 4.32
#